data_AF-A0A1H4J118-F1
#
_entry.id   AF-A0A1H4J118-F1
#
_cell.length_a   1.000
_cell.length_b   1.000
_cell.length_c   1.000
_cell.angle_alpha   90.00
_cell.angle_beta   90.00
_cell.angle_gamma   90.00
#
_symmetry.space_group_name_H-M   'P 1'
#
loop_
_entity.id
_entity.type
_entity.pdbx_description
1 polymer ?
#
loop_
_entity_poly.entity_id
_entity_poly.type
_entity_poly.pdbx_seq_one_letter_code
_entity_poly.pdbx_strand_id
1 'polypeptide(L)'
;MSRYNQLPVIPMKNVKTKILLLIFIALVISCSTQKGLIKREKIEFGTVKYYVQNDLKNDNYVETELNSDKSNKRIVIKVADSVYYSFYSDGISKLTKMDKNSVYRLFYGEIPKELDAQIAYKKLSELDSLVLSKSNKILDSLKWNNFKRWNGATAFNIEVIYYHGLTKNGKFEPY
;
A
#
# COMPACT_ATOMS: atom_id res chain seq x y z
N MET A 1 51.70 34.19 52.53
CA MET A 1 50.41 33.49 52.65
C MET A 1 49.65 33.72 51.35
N SER A 2 49.72 32.81 50.38
CA SER A 2 48.97 32.90 49.12
C SER A 2 48.62 31.49 48.66
N ARG A 3 47.33 31.15 48.67
CA ARG A 3 46.78 29.91 48.12
C ARG A 3 46.05 30.26 46.84
N TYR A 4 46.61 29.87 45.69
CA TYR A 4 45.88 29.88 44.43
C TYR A 4 45.10 28.57 44.31
N ASN A 5 43.77 28.66 44.29
CA ASN A 5 42.88 27.56 43.94
C ASN A 5 42.94 27.33 42.42
N GLN A 6 43.42 26.17 41.99
CA GLN A 6 43.28 25.72 40.61
C GLN A 6 41.93 25.00 40.44
N LEU A 7 41.08 25.51 39.55
CA LEU A 7 39.85 24.84 39.13
C LEU A 7 40.18 23.73 38.12
N PRO A 8 39.46 22.58 38.14
CA PRO A 8 39.71 21.49 37.22
C PRO A 8 39.24 21.85 35.81
N VAL A 9 40.17 21.81 34.85
CA VAL A 9 39.87 21.91 33.41
C VAL A 9 39.33 20.56 32.94
N ILE A 10 38.03 20.48 32.70
CA ILE A 10 37.40 19.28 32.13
C ILE A 10 37.73 19.24 30.63
N PRO A 11 38.40 18.19 30.11
CA PRO A 11 38.80 18.14 28.71
C PRO A 11 37.57 17.95 27.80
N MET A 12 37.21 18.99 27.04
CA MET A 12 36.21 18.95 25.96
C MET A 12 36.73 18.19 24.73
N LYS A 13 37.09 16.91 24.85
CA LYS A 13 37.59 16.11 23.70
C LYS A 13 36.56 15.26 22.98
N ASN A 14 35.33 15.15 23.52
CA ASN A 14 34.33 14.20 23.00
C ASN A 14 33.03 14.84 22.50
N VAL A 15 32.91 16.18 22.54
CA VAL A 15 31.65 16.86 22.16
C VAL A 15 31.42 16.80 20.65
N LYS A 16 32.46 17.04 19.84
CA LYS A 16 32.37 16.98 18.37
C LYS A 16 32.03 15.58 17.86
N THR A 17 32.63 14.55 18.44
CA THR A 17 32.40 13.14 18.08
C THR A 17 30.98 12.69 18.45
N LYS A 18 30.45 13.16 19.59
CA LYS A 18 29.06 12.88 20.01
C LYS A 18 28.03 13.55 19.10
N ILE A 19 28.27 14.79 18.68
CA ILE A 19 27.38 15.52 17.74
C ILE A 19 27.37 14.83 16.37
N LEU A 20 28.54 14.42 15.87
CA LEU A 20 28.67 13.71 14.59
C LEU A 20 27.92 12.37 14.61
N LEU A 21 28.02 11.62 15.71
CA LEU A 21 27.29 10.36 15.92
C LEU A 21 25.77 10.58 15.92
N LEU A 22 25.30 11.66 16.53
CA LEU A 22 23.87 12.02 16.62
C LEU A 22 23.30 12.39 15.23
N ILE A 23 24.08 13.11 14.42
CA ILE A 23 23.74 13.41 13.02
C ILE A 23 23.72 12.13 12.18
N PHE A 24 24.67 11.22 12.38
CA PHE A 24 24.73 9.94 11.66
C PHE A 24 23.52 9.05 12.01
N ILE A 25 23.14 8.96 13.28
CA ILE A 25 21.94 8.23 13.71
C ILE A 25 20.68 8.86 13.12
N ALA A 26 20.56 10.19 13.09
CA ALA A 26 19.43 10.87 12.49
C ALA A 26 19.30 10.60 10.97
N LEU A 27 20.43 10.48 10.25
CA LEU A 27 20.46 10.16 8.82
C LEU A 27 20.04 8.71 8.54
N VAL A 28 20.38 7.76 9.41
CA VAL A 28 20.01 6.34 9.25
C VAL A 28 18.50 6.10 9.48
N ILE A 29 17.85 6.91 10.32
CA ILE A 29 16.40 6.81 10.58
C ILE A 29 15.57 7.44 9.44
N SER A 30 16.18 8.28 8.58
CA SER A 30 15.47 9.07 7.57
C SER A 30 15.07 8.31 6.28
N CYS A 31 15.31 7.00 6.20
CA CYS A 31 14.90 6.17 5.05
C CYS A 31 13.83 5.13 5.44
N SER A 32 12.87 5.53 6.29
CA SER A 32 11.65 4.73 6.50
C SER A 32 10.77 4.88 5.26
N THR A 33 10.87 3.94 4.32
CA THR A 33 9.92 3.88 3.22
C THR A 33 8.53 3.66 3.80
N GLN A 34 7.56 4.53 3.45
CA GLN A 34 6.14 4.44 3.85
C GLN A 34 5.47 3.10 3.48
N LYS A 35 6.19 2.20 2.79
CA LYS A 35 5.80 0.89 2.32
C LYS A 35 6.77 -0.18 2.84
N GLY A 36 6.29 -1.09 3.69
CA GLY A 36 7.03 -2.25 4.20
C GLY A 36 6.62 -3.54 3.49
N LEU A 37 7.58 -4.31 2.99
CA LEU A 37 7.32 -5.65 2.44
C LEU A 37 7.02 -6.63 3.58
N ILE A 38 5.87 -7.29 3.54
CA ILE A 38 5.44 -8.26 4.56
C ILE A 38 5.74 -9.68 4.11
N LYS A 39 5.49 -9.98 2.82
CA LYS A 39 5.60 -11.33 2.29
C LYS A 39 5.92 -11.29 0.80
N ARG A 40 6.72 -12.26 0.36
CA ARG A 40 6.99 -12.56 -1.05
C ARG A 40 6.84 -14.05 -1.28
N GLU A 41 6.16 -14.44 -2.34
CA GLU A 41 6.00 -15.85 -2.71
C GLU A 41 5.94 -16.01 -4.24
N LYS A 42 6.25 -17.22 -4.72
CA LYS A 42 6.08 -17.60 -6.12
C LYS A 42 4.84 -18.47 -6.24
N ILE A 43 4.00 -18.16 -7.22
CA ILE A 43 2.80 -18.92 -7.60
C ILE A 43 2.85 -19.18 -9.11
N GLU A 44 1.90 -19.93 -9.65
CA GLU A 44 1.81 -20.22 -11.09
C GLU A 44 1.72 -18.95 -11.96
N PHE A 45 1.05 -17.91 -11.45
CA PHE A 45 0.91 -16.59 -12.11
C PHE A 45 2.12 -15.66 -11.90
N GLY A 46 3.23 -16.14 -11.33
CA GLY A 46 4.46 -15.39 -11.14
C GLY A 46 4.77 -15.06 -9.68
N THR A 47 5.50 -13.97 -9.44
CA THR A 47 5.86 -13.55 -8.08
C THR A 47 4.78 -12.64 -7.51
N VAL A 48 4.30 -12.97 -6.31
CA VAL A 48 3.42 -12.10 -5.51
C VAL A 48 4.21 -11.45 -4.39
N LYS A 49 4.04 -10.13 -4.22
CA LYS A 49 4.62 -9.35 -3.13
C LYS A 49 3.52 -8.61 -2.40
N TYR A 50 3.48 -8.73 -1.08
CA TYR A 50 2.51 -8.09 -0.21
C TYR A 50 3.21 -7.01 0.61
N TYR A 51 2.64 -5.83 0.62
CA TYR A 51 3.19 -4.66 1.30
C TYR A 51 2.14 -4.04 2.22
N VAL A 52 2.56 -3.61 3.40
CA VAL A 52 1.81 -2.64 4.21
C VAL A 52 2.30 -1.27 3.78
N GLN A 53 1.37 -0.37 3.49
CA GLN A 53 1.66 1.04 3.30
C GLN A 53 0.93 1.83 4.38
N ASN A 54 1.66 2.69 5.09
CA ASN A 54 1.15 3.58 6.13
C ASN A 54 1.43 5.04 5.73
N ASP A 55 0.76 5.99 6.39
CA ASP A 55 0.92 7.43 6.21
C ASP A 55 0.87 7.84 4.74
N LEU A 56 -0.23 7.47 4.07
CA LEU A 56 -0.53 7.85 2.68
C LEU A 56 -0.53 9.38 2.56
N LYS A 57 0.63 9.97 2.25
CA LYS A 57 0.74 11.40 1.90
C LYS A 57 0.14 11.56 0.50
N ASN A 58 -0.85 12.46 0.45
CA ASN A 58 -1.92 12.53 -0.53
C ASN A 58 -1.48 13.15 -1.87
N ASP A 59 -0.41 12.66 -2.50
CA ASP A 59 0.12 13.30 -3.72
C ASP A 59 -0.32 12.58 -5.01
N ASN A 60 -0.77 11.32 -4.92
CA ASN A 60 -1.30 10.55 -6.06
C ASN A 60 -2.58 9.74 -5.74
N TYR A 61 -3.19 9.99 -4.58
CA TYR A 61 -4.44 9.34 -4.21
C TYR A 61 -5.58 10.00 -5.00
N VAL A 62 -6.17 9.28 -5.95
CA VAL A 62 -7.40 9.74 -6.59
C VAL A 62 -8.52 9.42 -5.62
N GLU A 63 -8.96 10.43 -4.86
CA GLU A 63 -10.23 10.35 -4.13
C GLU A 63 -11.33 10.04 -5.15
N THR A 64 -11.91 8.85 -5.04
CA THR A 64 -13.19 8.54 -5.68
C THR A 64 -14.30 8.75 -4.65
N GLU A 65 -15.53 8.98 -5.09
CA GLU A 65 -16.70 9.13 -4.20
C GLU A 65 -16.88 7.98 -3.19
N LEU A 66 -16.16 6.88 -3.38
CA LEU A 66 -16.37 5.58 -2.75
C LEU A 66 -15.18 5.09 -1.90
N ASN A 67 -14.06 5.82 -1.88
CA ASN A 67 -12.91 5.61 -0.99
C ASN A 67 -12.65 6.90 -0.20
N SER A 68 -13.66 7.38 0.51
CA SER A 68 -13.60 8.62 1.31
C SER A 68 -13.03 8.39 2.72
N ASP A 69 -12.85 7.12 3.11
CA ASP A 69 -12.38 6.80 4.45
C ASP A 69 -10.85 6.91 4.52
N LYS A 70 -10.40 7.93 5.26
CA LYS A 70 -8.99 8.31 5.52
C LYS A 70 -8.26 7.31 6.40
N SER A 71 -8.48 6.01 6.20
CA SER A 71 -7.56 5.00 6.72
C SER A 71 -6.20 5.26 6.07
N ASN A 72 -5.29 5.91 6.80
CA ASN A 72 -3.92 6.23 6.37
C ASN A 72 -3.06 4.99 6.07
N LYS A 73 -3.66 3.80 5.98
CA LYS A 73 -3.00 2.52 5.77
C LYS A 73 -3.79 1.62 4.84
N ARG A 74 -3.05 0.84 4.05
CA ARG A 74 -3.58 -0.15 3.10
C ARG A 74 -2.62 -1.32 2.93
N ILE A 75 -3.14 -2.44 2.40
CA ILE A 75 -2.28 -3.50 1.86
C ILE A 75 -2.19 -3.33 0.35
N VAL A 76 -0.98 -3.32 -0.18
CA VAL A 76 -0.72 -3.39 -1.62
C VAL A 76 -0.18 -4.76 -1.97
N ILE A 77 -0.83 -5.43 -2.91
CA ILE A 77 -0.41 -6.73 -3.42
C ILE A 77 0.01 -6.56 -4.88
N LYS A 78 1.22 -6.96 -5.23
CA LYS A 78 1.78 -6.86 -6.58
C LYS A 78 2.01 -8.27 -7.13
N VAL A 79 1.41 -8.58 -8.28
CA VAL A 79 1.58 -9.86 -8.99
C VAL A 79 2.31 -9.61 -10.29
N ALA A 80 3.46 -10.27 -10.49
CA ALA A 80 4.27 -10.23 -11.71
C ALA A 80 4.54 -8.81 -12.27
N ASP A 81 4.53 -7.80 -11.40
CA ASP A 81 4.66 -6.38 -11.73
C ASP A 81 3.61 -5.84 -12.74
N SER A 82 2.50 -6.57 -12.94
CA SER A 82 1.47 -6.28 -13.95
C SER A 82 0.07 -6.16 -13.37
N VAL A 83 -0.19 -6.71 -12.19
CA VAL A 83 -1.47 -6.60 -11.49
C VAL A 83 -1.23 -6.11 -10.07
N TYR A 84 -2.03 -5.13 -9.66
CA TYR A 84 -2.06 -4.65 -8.28
C TYR A 84 -3.42 -4.89 -7.66
N TYR A 85 -3.41 -5.22 -6.38
CA TYR A 85 -4.59 -5.17 -5.53
C TYR A 85 -4.31 -4.21 -4.37
N SER A 86 -5.30 -3.40 -4.02
CA SER A 86 -5.27 -2.49 -2.89
C SER A 86 -6.41 -2.84 -1.95
N PHE A 87 -6.09 -3.06 -0.68
CA PHE A 87 -7.07 -3.35 0.37
C PHE A 87 -7.11 -2.17 1.33
N TYR A 88 -8.29 -1.56 1.43
CA TYR A 88 -8.63 -0.46 2.32
C TYR A 88 -9.59 -0.93 3.42
N SER A 89 -9.92 -0.05 4.36
CA SER A 89 -10.91 -0.34 5.40
C SER A 89 -12.29 -0.65 4.79
N ASP A 90 -12.66 0.07 3.76
CA ASP A 90 -13.99 0.11 3.14
C ASP A 90 -14.08 -0.68 1.82
N GLY A 91 -12.97 -0.89 1.13
CA GLY A 91 -12.97 -1.48 -0.21
C GLY A 91 -11.74 -2.30 -0.56
N ILE A 92 -11.89 -3.13 -1.60
CA ILE A 92 -10.80 -3.83 -2.26
C ILE A 92 -10.86 -3.46 -3.73
N SER A 93 -9.75 -2.96 -4.27
CA SER A 93 -9.62 -2.60 -5.68
C SER A 93 -8.48 -3.34 -6.34
N LYS A 94 -8.57 -3.44 -7.67
CA LYS A 94 -7.57 -4.05 -8.54
C LYS A 94 -7.27 -3.12 -9.71
N LEU A 95 -6.01 -3.10 -10.11
CA LEU A 95 -5.51 -2.41 -11.29
C LEU A 95 -4.70 -3.37 -12.13
N THR A 96 -4.75 -3.21 -13.46
CA THR A 96 -3.95 -4.02 -14.38
C THR A 96 -3.17 -3.15 -15.34
N LYS A 97 -1.99 -3.61 -15.74
CA LYS A 97 -1.14 -2.88 -16.69
C LYS A 97 -1.71 -2.88 -18.10
N MET A 98 -2.54 -3.88 -18.43
CA MET A 98 -3.26 -3.95 -19.70
C MET A 98 -4.30 -2.84 -19.78
N ASP A 99 -5.11 -2.70 -18.73
CA ASP A 99 -6.23 -1.76 -18.68
C ASP A 99 -5.96 -0.67 -17.65
N LYS A 100 -4.98 0.19 -17.95
CA LYS A 100 -4.47 1.24 -17.03
C LYS A 100 -5.50 2.30 -16.64
N ASN A 101 -6.55 2.45 -17.45
CA ASN A 101 -7.60 3.46 -17.25
C ASN A 101 -8.83 2.88 -16.54
N SER A 102 -8.75 1.65 -16.04
CA SER A 102 -9.86 0.96 -15.38
C SER A 102 -9.48 0.52 -13.97
N VAL A 103 -10.33 0.85 -13.00
CA VAL A 103 -10.28 0.29 -11.65
C VAL A 103 -11.31 -0.81 -11.56
N TYR A 104 -10.89 -1.94 -10.99
CA TYR A 104 -11.76 -3.07 -10.73
C TYR A 104 -12.08 -3.09 -9.25
N ARG A 105 -13.30 -2.76 -8.84
CA ARG A 105 -13.71 -2.74 -7.43
C ARG A 105 -14.46 -4.02 -7.06
N LEU A 106 -14.06 -4.65 -5.97
CA LEU A 106 -14.62 -5.93 -5.58
C LEU A 106 -16.12 -5.78 -5.22
N PHE A 107 -16.97 -6.60 -5.84
CA PHE A 107 -18.42 -6.51 -5.80
C PHE A 107 -19.04 -7.72 -5.07
N TYR A 108 -20.04 -7.46 -4.22
CA TYR A 108 -20.63 -8.43 -3.27
C TYR A 108 -22.10 -8.77 -3.57
N GLY A 109 -22.61 -8.37 -4.74
CA GLY A 109 -23.98 -8.64 -5.14
C GLY A 109 -24.09 -9.69 -6.24
N GLU A 110 -25.31 -9.91 -6.72
CA GLU A 110 -25.54 -10.64 -7.95
C GLU A 110 -25.20 -9.75 -9.15
N ILE A 111 -24.50 -10.31 -10.15
CA ILE A 111 -24.24 -9.60 -11.39
C ILE A 111 -25.60 -9.39 -12.09
N PRO A 112 -25.96 -8.15 -12.48
CA PRO A 112 -27.18 -7.88 -13.22
C PRO A 112 -27.30 -8.79 -14.45
N LYS A 113 -28.53 -9.20 -14.81
CA LYS A 113 -28.74 -10.12 -15.95
C LYS A 113 -28.88 -9.37 -17.26
N GLU A 114 -29.11 -8.06 -17.22
CA GLU A 114 -29.20 -7.17 -18.36
C GLU A 114 -27.84 -7.08 -19.08
N LEU A 115 -27.82 -7.35 -20.39
CA LEU A 115 -26.59 -7.43 -21.20
C LEU A 115 -25.70 -6.19 -21.05
N ASP A 116 -26.29 -5.00 -21.13
CA ASP A 116 -25.53 -3.74 -21.04
C ASP A 116 -24.92 -3.53 -19.66
N ALA A 117 -25.64 -3.93 -18.60
CA ALA A 117 -25.14 -3.84 -17.24
C ALA A 117 -24.04 -4.87 -16.95
N GLN A 118 -24.09 -6.07 -17.56
CA GLN A 118 -23.07 -7.11 -17.40
C GLN A 118 -21.67 -6.67 -17.85
N ILE A 119 -21.56 -5.78 -18.85
CA ILE A 119 -20.29 -5.29 -19.39
C ILE A 119 -19.47 -4.56 -18.31
N ALA A 120 -20.14 -3.96 -17.33
CA ALA A 120 -19.51 -3.29 -16.20
C ALA A 120 -18.99 -4.27 -15.13
N TYR A 121 -19.18 -5.59 -15.28
CA TYR A 121 -18.75 -6.58 -14.30
C TYR A 121 -17.79 -7.61 -14.88
N LYS A 122 -16.74 -7.91 -14.14
CA LYS A 122 -15.76 -8.95 -14.45
C LYS A 122 -15.76 -10.01 -13.37
N LYS A 123 -16.15 -11.24 -13.71
CA LYS A 123 -16.06 -12.37 -12.78
C LYS A 123 -14.63 -12.54 -12.25
N LEU A 124 -14.51 -13.00 -11.01
CA LEU A 124 -13.22 -13.29 -10.40
C LEU A 124 -12.51 -14.38 -11.19
N SER A 125 -11.28 -14.11 -11.61
CA SER A 125 -10.40 -15.13 -12.19
C SER A 125 -9.86 -16.06 -11.10
N GLU A 126 -9.20 -17.14 -11.52
CA GLU A 126 -8.46 -18.02 -10.61
C GLU A 126 -7.35 -17.26 -9.85
N LEU A 127 -6.62 -16.39 -10.55
CA LEU A 127 -5.63 -15.51 -9.93
C LEU A 127 -6.27 -14.61 -8.85
N ASP A 128 -7.43 -14.01 -9.16
CA ASP A 128 -8.14 -13.14 -8.21
C ASP A 128 -8.51 -13.93 -6.96
N SER A 129 -9.14 -15.09 -7.14
CA SER A 129 -9.55 -15.98 -6.05
C SER A 129 -8.36 -16.40 -5.18
N LEU A 130 -7.22 -16.73 -5.80
CA LEU A 130 -6.00 -17.11 -5.09
C LEU A 130 -5.42 -15.95 -4.26
N VAL A 131 -5.37 -14.74 -4.81
CA VAL A 131 -4.84 -13.56 -4.09
C VAL A 131 -5.79 -13.15 -2.97
N LEU A 132 -7.10 -13.07 -3.25
CA LEU A 132 -8.13 -12.69 -2.29
C LEU A 132 -8.21 -13.68 -1.12
N SER A 133 -8.19 -14.99 -1.37
CA SER A 133 -8.22 -16.00 -0.30
C SER A 133 -7.04 -15.90 0.67
N LYS A 134 -5.85 -15.55 0.17
CA LYS A 134 -4.65 -15.35 1.01
C LYS A 134 -4.67 -14.03 1.79
N SER A 135 -5.34 -13.01 1.27
CA SER A 135 -5.37 -11.67 1.88
C SER A 135 -5.98 -11.67 3.29
N ASN A 136 -7.01 -12.50 3.54
CA ASN A 136 -7.63 -12.59 4.87
C ASN A 136 -6.62 -13.02 5.94
N LYS A 137 -5.79 -14.02 5.64
CA LYS A 137 -4.75 -14.49 6.59
C LYS A 137 -3.73 -13.39 6.90
N ILE A 138 -3.43 -12.54 5.92
CA ILE A 138 -2.52 -11.40 6.11
C ILE A 138 -3.18 -10.35 7.00
N LEU A 139 -4.44 -10.01 6.75
CA LEU A 139 -5.21 -9.10 7.60
C LEU A 139 -5.31 -9.60 9.05
N ASP A 140 -5.52 -10.91 9.24
CA ASP A 140 -5.57 -11.53 10.56
C ASP A 140 -4.22 -11.45 11.28
N SER A 141 -3.13 -11.74 10.58
CA SER A 141 -1.75 -11.62 11.10
C SER A 141 -1.42 -10.18 11.53
N LEU A 142 -1.90 -9.19 10.79
CA LEU A 142 -1.75 -7.78 11.10
C LEU A 142 -2.73 -7.29 12.20
N LYS A 143 -3.69 -8.12 12.61
CA LYS A 143 -4.80 -7.77 13.52
C LYS A 143 -5.66 -6.62 12.99
N TRP A 144 -5.82 -6.50 11.67
CA TRP A 144 -6.57 -5.44 11.01
C TRP A 144 -8.03 -5.88 10.78
N ASN A 145 -8.78 -5.99 11.87
CA ASN A 145 -10.13 -6.55 11.86
C ASN A 145 -11.17 -5.64 11.19
N ASN A 146 -10.88 -4.33 11.10
CA ASN A 146 -11.76 -3.33 10.50
C ASN A 146 -11.63 -3.19 8.98
N PHE A 147 -10.84 -4.07 8.34
CA PHE A 147 -10.65 -4.05 6.89
C PHE A 147 -11.70 -4.87 6.17
N LYS A 148 -12.09 -4.39 4.97
CA LYS A 148 -13.00 -5.11 4.08
C LYS A 148 -12.41 -6.49 3.76
N ARG A 149 -13.26 -7.52 3.91
CA ARG A 149 -12.93 -8.92 3.62
C ARG A 149 -13.60 -9.34 2.32
N TRP A 150 -12.92 -10.18 1.54
CA TRP A 150 -13.42 -10.62 0.23
C TRP A 150 -14.58 -11.62 0.30
N ASN A 151 -14.88 -12.19 1.48
CA ASN A 151 -15.94 -13.19 1.64
C ASN A 151 -17.28 -12.67 1.10
N GLY A 152 -17.92 -13.44 0.23
CA GLY A 152 -19.18 -13.07 -0.42
C GLY A 152 -19.02 -12.23 -1.69
N ALA A 153 -17.80 -11.89 -2.11
CA ALA A 153 -17.57 -11.24 -3.38
C ALA A 153 -17.79 -12.21 -4.56
N THR A 154 -18.41 -11.70 -5.62
CA THR A 154 -18.81 -12.48 -6.82
C THR A 154 -18.07 -12.03 -8.08
N ALA A 155 -17.67 -10.76 -8.14
CA ALA A 155 -17.07 -10.13 -9.30
C ALA A 155 -16.27 -8.89 -8.92
N PHE A 156 -15.66 -8.25 -9.91
CA PHE A 156 -15.30 -6.85 -9.88
C PHE A 156 -16.30 -6.03 -10.68
N ASN A 157 -16.70 -4.87 -10.17
CA ASN A 157 -17.29 -3.78 -10.97
C ASN A 157 -16.14 -2.98 -11.62
N ILE A 158 -16.29 -2.61 -12.89
CA ILE A 158 -15.30 -1.88 -13.67
C ILE A 158 -15.67 -0.40 -13.69
N GLU A 159 -14.82 0.43 -13.09
CA GLU A 159 -14.91 1.87 -13.11
C GLU A 159 -13.85 2.46 -14.06
N VAL A 160 -14.27 3.25 -15.04
CA VAL A 160 -13.36 3.90 -16.00
C VAL A 160 -12.90 5.24 -15.44
N ILE A 161 -11.59 5.43 -15.28
CA ILE A 161 -10.99 6.70 -14.85
C ILE A 161 -10.83 7.61 -16.07
N TYR A 162 -11.80 8.49 -16.31
CA TYR A 162 -11.80 9.39 -17.47
C TYR A 162 -10.88 10.61 -17.34
N TYR A 163 -10.63 11.14 -16.14
CA TYR A 163 -10.01 12.46 -15.96
C TYR A 163 -8.57 12.46 -15.40
N HIS A 164 -8.04 11.30 -14.96
CA HIS A 164 -6.69 11.16 -14.39
C HIS A 164 -5.98 9.88 -14.85
N GLY A 165 -6.19 9.47 -16.11
CA GLY A 165 -5.51 8.30 -16.68
C GLY A 165 -3.98 8.43 -16.50
N LEU A 166 -3.31 7.33 -16.16
CA LEU A 166 -1.85 7.30 -16.04
C LEU A 166 -1.23 7.97 -17.28
N THR A 167 -0.41 9.00 -17.08
CA THR A 167 0.30 9.64 -18.18
C THR A 167 1.03 8.58 -19.00
N LYS A 168 1.23 8.80 -20.30
CA LYS A 168 1.82 7.81 -21.21
C LYS A 168 3.14 7.19 -20.68
N ASN A 169 3.86 7.95 -19.84
CA ASN A 169 5.13 7.57 -19.20
C ASN A 169 5.04 7.42 -17.66
N GLY A 170 3.84 7.49 -17.07
CA GLY A 170 3.63 7.34 -15.64
C GLY A 170 3.97 5.91 -15.17
N LYS A 171 4.58 5.80 -13.99
CA LYS A 171 4.83 4.50 -13.36
C LYS A 171 3.49 3.83 -13.08
N PHE A 172 3.37 2.57 -13.49
CA PHE A 172 2.20 1.76 -13.17
C PHE A 172 2.31 1.31 -11.71
N GLU A 173 1.67 2.08 -10.82
CA GLU A 173 1.61 1.84 -9.38
C GLU A 173 0.17 2.03 -8.89
N PRO A 174 -0.24 1.34 -7.82
CA PRO A 174 -1.58 1.47 -7.29
C PRO A 174 -1.77 2.84 -6.63
N TYR A 175 -2.80 3.57 -7.08
CA TYR A 175 -3.31 4.82 -6.50
C TYR A 175 -3.69 4.61 -5.05
#